data_AF-A0AB35W7V8-F1
#
_entry.id   AF-A0AB35W7V8-F1
#
_cell.length_a   1.000
_cell.length_b   1.000
_cell.length_c   1.000
_cell.angle_alpha   90.00
_cell.angle_beta   90.00
_cell.angle_gamma   90.00
#
_symmetry.space_group_name_H-M   'P 1'
#
loop_
_entity.id
_entity.type
_entity.pdbx_description
1 polymer ?
#
loop_
_entity_poly.entity_id
_entity_poly.type
_entity_poly.pdbx_seq_one_letter_code
_entity_poly.pdbx_strand_id
1 'polypeptide(L)'
;MKSFLNNHPNLGMWLIAISALGMFIIFIMSMINTIPYKKIVKLYMDKYTRLPITAALAKEASLIATPGAYHAKIGFIMGSLILPYNKITNHDMTREQYDYINGLPLKLTIGFRIEAFLWGVIGAGMVVGFILEFFIK
;
A
#
# COMPACT_ATOMS: atom_id res chain seq x y z
N MET A 1 -11.90 -6.60 -29.65
CA MET A 1 -11.85 -7.02 -28.23
C MET A 1 -12.65 -8.30 -27.99
N LYS A 2 -13.96 -8.34 -28.31
CA LYS A 2 -14.81 -9.53 -28.09
C LYS A 2 -14.29 -10.82 -28.75
N SER A 3 -13.81 -10.76 -30.00
CA SER A 3 -13.20 -11.92 -30.68
C SER A 3 -11.93 -12.45 -29.99
N PHE A 4 -11.08 -11.57 -29.43
CA PHE A 4 -9.90 -11.98 -28.67
C PHE A 4 -10.29 -12.68 -27.36
N LEU A 5 -11.28 -12.12 -26.65
CA LEU A 5 -11.76 -12.68 -25.38
C LEU A 5 -12.49 -14.02 -25.59
N ASN A 6 -13.22 -14.18 -26.68
CA ASN A 6 -13.85 -15.45 -27.03
C ASN A 6 -12.83 -16.57 -27.32
N ASN A 7 -11.62 -16.21 -27.78
CA ASN A 7 -10.52 -17.16 -27.96
C ASN A 7 -9.75 -17.45 -26.66
N HIS A 8 -9.97 -16.64 -25.62
CA HIS A 8 -9.33 -16.78 -24.30
C HIS A 8 -10.35 -16.62 -23.16
N PRO A 9 -11.37 -17.50 -23.07
CA PRO A 9 -12.54 -17.29 -22.22
C PRO A 9 -12.24 -17.26 -20.72
N ASN A 10 -11.08 -17.76 -20.30
CA ASN A 10 -10.68 -17.83 -18.90
C ASN A 10 -9.67 -16.74 -18.50
N LEU A 11 -9.26 -15.85 -19.41
CA LEU A 11 -8.19 -14.87 -19.17
C LEU A 11 -8.49 -13.96 -17.97
N GLY A 12 -9.74 -13.50 -17.85
CA GLY A 12 -10.18 -12.68 -16.71
C GLY A 12 -10.06 -13.43 -15.39
N MET A 13 -10.64 -14.64 -15.31
CA MET A 13 -10.53 -15.53 -14.16
C MET A 13 -9.08 -15.84 -13.77
N TRP A 14 -8.20 -16.14 -14.72
CA TRP A 14 -6.78 -16.38 -14.44
C TRP A 14 -6.11 -15.15 -13.82
N LEU A 15 -6.39 -13.97 -14.36
CA LEU A 15 -5.83 -12.71 -13.84
C LEU A 15 -6.35 -12.40 -12.43
N ILE A 16 -7.64 -12.65 -12.16
CA ILE A 16 -8.22 -12.54 -10.81
C ILE A 16 -7.55 -13.53 -9.85
N ALA A 17 -7.41 -14.80 -10.25
CA ALA A 17 -6.83 -15.84 -9.41
C ALA A 17 -5.36 -15.55 -9.04
N ILE A 18 -4.53 -15.17 -10.01
CA ILE A 18 -3.13 -14.80 -9.77
C ILE A 18 -3.06 -13.54 -8.89
N SER A 19 -3.94 -12.56 -9.10
CA SER A 19 -3.97 -11.36 -8.27
C SER A 19 -4.37 -11.68 -6.83
N ALA A 20 -5.33 -12.58 -6.62
CA ALA A 20 -5.72 -13.04 -5.29
C ALA A 20 -4.56 -13.74 -4.55
N LEU A 21 -3.75 -14.55 -5.25
CA LEU A 21 -2.51 -15.09 -4.69
C LEU A 21 -1.50 -13.98 -4.37
N GLY A 22 -1.38 -12.97 -5.23
CA GLY A 22 -0.56 -11.79 -4.98
C GLY A 22 -0.97 -11.03 -3.72
N MET A 23 -2.27 -10.93 -3.44
CA MET A 23 -2.78 -10.29 -2.21
C MET A 23 -2.27 -11.00 -0.94
N PHE A 24 -2.09 -12.33 -0.99
CA PHE A 24 -1.50 -13.07 0.12
C PHE A 24 -0.01 -12.72 0.32
N ILE A 25 0.73 -12.51 -0.75
CA ILE A 25 2.13 -12.05 -0.69
C ILE A 25 2.21 -10.65 -0.08
N ILE A 26 1.32 -9.74 -0.50
CA ILE A 26 1.20 -8.40 0.10
C ILE A 26 0.93 -8.52 1.60
N PHE A 27 0.00 -9.38 2.02
CA PHE A 27 -0.32 -9.57 3.43
C PHE A 27 0.92 -10.01 4.24
N ILE A 28 1.70 -10.98 3.75
CA ILE A 28 2.96 -11.38 4.39
C ILE A 28 3.93 -10.21 4.48
N MET A 29 4.03 -9.42 3.41
CA MET A 29 4.90 -8.24 3.38
C MET A 29 4.49 -7.19 4.42
N SER A 30 3.19 -6.90 4.54
CA SER A 30 2.65 -6.00 5.56
C SER A 30 2.93 -6.51 6.98
N MET A 31 2.91 -7.83 7.21
CA MET A 31 3.32 -8.41 8.50
C MET A 31 4.80 -8.15 8.78
N ILE A 32 5.68 -8.36 7.81
CA ILE A 32 7.12 -8.09 7.93
C ILE A 32 7.36 -6.60 8.21
N ASN A 33 6.63 -5.72 7.52
CA ASN A 33 6.73 -4.27 7.66
C ASN A 33 6.30 -3.75 9.05
N THR A 34 5.66 -4.56 9.90
CA THR A 34 5.37 -4.17 11.29
C THR A 34 6.62 -3.86 12.12
N ILE A 35 7.74 -4.52 11.84
CA ILE A 35 9.02 -4.31 12.53
C ILE A 35 9.62 -2.94 12.18
N PRO A 36 9.88 -2.62 10.90
CA PRO A 36 10.37 -1.29 10.53
C PRO A 36 9.34 -0.20 10.83
N TYR A 37 8.03 -0.46 10.71
CA TYR A 37 6.98 0.48 11.12
C TYR A 37 7.20 1.00 12.55
N LYS A 38 7.37 0.10 13.53
CA LYS A 38 7.58 0.49 14.94
C LYS A 38 8.82 1.36 15.11
N LYS A 39 9.91 1.06 14.38
CA LYS A 39 11.14 1.84 14.41
C LYS A 39 10.95 3.23 13.80
N ILE A 40 10.29 3.32 12.65
CA ILE A 40 9.99 4.58 11.98
C ILE A 40 9.10 5.46 12.85
N VAL A 41 8.04 4.91 13.44
CA VAL A 41 7.15 5.63 14.36
C VAL A 41 7.93 6.18 15.54
N LYS A 42 8.80 5.38 16.17
CA LYS A 42 9.64 5.85 17.26
C LYS A 42 10.53 7.02 16.82
N LEU A 43 11.28 6.86 15.74
CA LEU A 43 12.15 7.90 15.19
C LEU A 43 11.39 9.18 14.80
N TYR A 44 10.17 9.03 14.29
CA TYR A 44 9.32 10.16 13.92
C TYR A 44 8.79 10.89 15.16
N MET A 45 8.32 10.15 16.17
CA MET A 45 7.83 10.70 17.43
C MET A 45 8.94 11.37 18.23
N ASP A 46 10.15 10.79 18.25
CA ASP A 46 11.32 11.37 18.92
C ASP A 46 11.69 12.74 18.31
N LYS A 47 11.48 12.92 16.99
CA LYS A 47 11.76 14.18 16.29
C LYS A 47 10.62 15.19 16.36
N TYR A 48 9.37 14.75 16.19
CA TYR A 48 8.21 15.65 15.96
C TYR A 48 7.11 15.58 17.01
N THR A 49 7.29 14.79 18.08
CA THR A 49 6.42 14.59 19.25
C THR A 49 4.98 14.11 18.99
N ARG A 50 4.56 14.04 17.73
CA ARG A 50 3.24 13.53 17.31
C ARG A 50 3.33 12.83 15.96
N LEU A 51 2.42 11.88 15.71
CA LEU A 51 2.20 11.29 14.39
C LEU A 51 1.31 12.21 13.52
N PRO A 52 1.33 12.03 12.19
CA PRO A 52 0.29 12.58 11.31
C PRO A 52 -1.10 12.16 11.77
N ILE A 53 -2.10 13.02 11.62
CA ILE A 53 -3.42 12.89 12.27
C ILE A 53 -4.08 11.54 11.91
N THR A 54 -4.16 11.21 10.61
CA THR A 54 -4.73 9.94 10.15
C THR A 54 -4.01 8.73 10.74
N ALA A 55 -2.67 8.77 10.83
CA ALA A 55 -1.89 7.69 11.42
C ALA A 55 -2.09 7.57 12.93
N ALA A 56 -2.22 8.70 13.63
CA ALA A 56 -2.50 8.75 15.06
C ALA A 56 -3.89 8.17 15.39
N LEU A 57 -4.90 8.52 14.60
CA LEU A 57 -6.27 7.97 14.74
C LEU A 57 -6.31 6.47 14.49
N ALA A 58 -5.49 5.98 13.56
CA ALA A 58 -5.41 4.56 13.21
C ALA A 58 -4.35 3.79 14.02
N LYS A 59 -3.77 4.33 15.10
CA LYS A 59 -2.63 3.72 15.81
C LYS A 59 -2.89 2.28 16.28
N GLU A 60 -4.11 1.98 16.72
CA GLU A 60 -4.52 0.66 17.22
C GLU A 60 -5.03 -0.25 16.09
N ALA A 61 -5.02 0.21 14.84
CA ALA A 61 -5.50 -0.58 13.72
C ALA A 61 -4.64 -1.85 13.53
N SER A 62 -5.34 -2.94 13.23
CA SER A 62 -4.82 -4.28 13.03
C SER A 62 -4.88 -4.62 11.56
N LEU A 63 -3.79 -5.18 11.03
CA LEU A 63 -3.74 -5.66 9.65
C LEU A 63 -4.83 -6.72 9.36
N ILE A 64 -5.19 -7.53 10.36
CA ILE A 64 -6.16 -8.62 10.21
C ILE A 64 -7.57 -8.15 10.51
N ALA A 65 -7.77 -7.48 11.66
CA ALA A 65 -9.13 -7.13 12.11
C ALA A 65 -9.66 -5.86 11.44
N THR A 66 -8.79 -4.91 11.10
CA THR A 66 -9.15 -3.61 10.54
C THR A 66 -8.22 -3.19 9.38
N PRO A 67 -8.13 -3.99 8.30
CA PRO A 67 -7.15 -3.80 7.23
C PRO A 67 -7.23 -2.43 6.56
N GLY A 68 -8.43 -1.87 6.36
CA GLY A 68 -8.60 -0.53 5.82
C GLY A 68 -7.99 0.56 6.73
N ALA A 69 -8.25 0.48 8.04
CA ALA A 69 -7.64 1.40 9.00
C ALA A 69 -6.13 1.17 9.14
N TYR A 70 -5.64 -0.07 8.96
CA TYR A 70 -4.20 -0.34 8.94
C TYR A 70 -3.50 0.41 7.79
N HIS A 71 -4.13 0.55 6.63
CA HIS A 71 -3.55 1.35 5.54
C HIS A 71 -3.48 2.83 5.89
N ALA A 72 -4.47 3.36 6.61
CA ALA A 72 -4.42 4.72 7.17
C ALA A 72 -3.27 4.89 8.18
N LYS A 73 -3.00 3.87 9.00
CA LYS A 73 -1.90 3.83 9.98
C LYS A 73 -0.52 3.94 9.34
N ILE A 74 -0.29 3.25 8.21
CA ILE A 74 1.01 3.27 7.51
C ILE A 74 1.07 4.27 6.34
N GLY A 75 -0.05 4.93 6.02
CA GLY A 75 -0.21 5.75 4.82
C GLY A 75 0.78 6.91 4.75
N PHE A 76 1.11 7.53 5.89
CA PHE A 76 2.11 8.61 5.93
C PHE A 76 3.52 8.15 5.55
N ILE A 77 3.86 6.88 5.78
CA ILE A 77 5.14 6.28 5.37
C ILE A 77 5.08 5.98 3.88
N MET A 78 4.10 5.17 3.46
CA MET A 78 3.98 4.73 2.06
C MET A 78 3.83 5.92 1.12
N GLY A 79 2.86 6.81 1.39
CA GLY A 79 2.60 7.99 0.58
C GLY A 79 3.80 8.92 0.47
N SER A 80 4.63 9.03 1.51
CA SER A 80 5.88 9.79 1.43
C SER A 80 6.90 9.13 0.50
N LEU A 81 7.05 7.81 0.55
CA LEU A 81 8.09 7.08 -0.18
C LEU A 81 7.82 6.91 -1.68
N ILE A 82 6.55 6.93 -2.11
CA ILE A 82 6.16 6.56 -3.48
C ILE A 82 5.74 7.78 -4.30
N LEU A 83 5.07 8.74 -3.66
CA LEU A 83 4.49 9.88 -4.34
C LEU A 83 5.33 11.15 -4.08
N PRO A 84 5.46 12.04 -5.08
CA PRO A 84 5.96 13.38 -4.85
C PRO A 84 5.10 14.10 -3.81
N TYR A 85 5.74 14.92 -2.98
CA TYR A 85 5.04 15.72 -1.98
C TYR A 85 3.89 16.52 -2.61
N ASN A 86 2.68 16.31 -2.11
CA ASN A 86 1.52 17.10 -2.47
C ASN A 86 0.54 17.20 -1.30
N LYS A 87 -0.25 18.28 -1.27
CA LYS A 87 -1.18 18.55 -0.16
C LYS A 87 -2.38 17.61 -0.11
N ILE A 88 -2.60 16.78 -1.14
CA ILE A 88 -3.74 15.85 -1.18
C ILE A 88 -3.36 14.56 -0.46
N THR A 89 -2.23 13.93 -0.81
CA THR A 89 -1.81 12.66 -0.20
C THR A 89 -0.95 12.82 1.03
N ASN A 90 -0.32 13.98 1.22
CA ASN A 90 0.50 14.32 2.39
C ASN A 90 -0.16 15.44 3.23
N HIS A 91 -1.49 15.50 3.24
CA HIS A 91 -2.27 16.57 3.90
C HIS A 91 -1.93 16.76 5.38
N ASP A 92 -1.57 15.68 6.09
CA ASP A 92 -1.22 15.69 7.51
C ASP A 92 0.26 15.94 7.80
N MET A 93 1.07 16.24 6.77
CA MET A 93 2.51 16.38 6.88
C MET A 93 3.01 17.70 6.32
N THR A 94 3.93 18.33 7.03
CA THR A 94 4.77 19.39 6.46
C THR A 94 5.73 18.81 5.43
N ARG A 95 6.29 19.68 4.58
CA ARG A 95 7.34 19.27 3.63
C ARG A 95 8.55 18.66 4.35
N GLU A 96 8.97 19.22 5.48
CA GLU A 96 10.07 18.69 6.29
C GLU A 96 9.77 17.29 6.82
N GLN A 97 8.55 17.04 7.30
CA GLN A 97 8.12 15.73 7.77
C GLN A 97 8.14 14.69 6.65
N TYR A 98 7.72 15.08 5.44
CA TYR A 98 7.78 14.24 4.25
C TYR A 98 9.23 13.92 3.86
N ASP A 99 10.09 14.95 3.80
CA ASP A 99 11.50 14.80 3.44
C ASP A 99 12.24 13.93 4.49
N TYR A 100 11.86 14.04 5.76
CA TYR A 100 12.40 13.19 6.82
C TYR A 100 12.11 11.71 6.60
N ILE A 101 10.86 11.34 6.27
CA ILE A 101 10.50 9.95 5.96
C ILE A 101 11.28 9.46 4.73
N ASN A 102 11.41 10.30 3.70
CA ASN A 102 12.18 9.95 2.50
C ASN A 102 13.69 9.80 2.75
N GLY A 103 14.22 10.54 3.71
CA GLY A 103 15.63 10.48 4.11
C GLY A 103 15.98 9.32 5.05
N LEU A 104 15.00 8.49 5.46
CA LEU A 104 15.27 7.36 6.33
C LEU A 104 16.13 6.28 5.64
N PRO A 105 16.93 5.52 6.40
CA PRO A 105 17.75 4.45 5.84
C PRO A 105 16.93 3.44 5.04
N LEU A 106 17.45 3.03 3.88
CA LEU A 106 16.76 2.12 2.96
C LEU A 106 16.29 0.82 3.63
N LYS A 107 17.09 0.29 4.58
CA LYS A 107 16.75 -0.90 5.38
C LYS A 107 15.44 -0.80 6.16
N LEU A 108 14.96 0.41 6.45
CA LEU A 108 13.67 0.65 7.12
C LEU A 108 12.55 0.88 6.11
N THR A 109 12.85 1.44 4.94
CA THR A 109 11.84 1.90 3.98
C THR A 109 11.58 0.93 2.83
N ILE A 110 12.54 0.06 2.49
CA ILE A 110 12.49 -0.79 1.30
C ILE A 110 11.25 -1.68 1.29
N GLY A 111 10.86 -2.19 2.46
CA GLY A 111 9.70 -3.07 2.54
C GLY A 111 8.39 -2.37 2.21
N PHE A 112 8.23 -1.11 2.62
CA PHE A 112 7.06 -0.29 2.26
C PHE A 112 7.05 0.08 0.78
N ARG A 113 8.23 0.34 0.18
CA ARG A 113 8.35 0.60 -1.26
C ARG A 113 7.91 -0.61 -2.09
N ILE A 114 8.35 -1.81 -1.69
CA ILE A 114 7.95 -3.07 -2.33
C ILE A 114 6.45 -3.32 -2.13
N GLU A 115 5.95 -3.19 -0.90
CA GLU A 115 4.52 -3.40 -0.59
C GLU A 115 3.62 -2.52 -1.47
N ALA A 116 3.96 -1.23 -1.58
CA ALA A 116 3.18 -0.33 -2.40
C ALA A 116 3.26 -0.61 -3.90
N PHE A 117 4.44 -0.99 -4.40
CA PHE A 117 4.58 -1.43 -5.78
C PHE A 117 3.70 -2.66 -6.06
N LEU A 118 3.71 -3.64 -5.15
CA LEU A 118 2.87 -4.82 -5.23
C LEU A 118 1.37 -4.46 -5.23
N TRP A 119 0.93 -3.55 -4.36
CA TRP A 119 -0.44 -3.04 -4.37
C TRP A 119 -0.84 -2.44 -5.72
N GLY A 120 0.05 -1.66 -6.34
CA GLY A 120 -0.19 -1.08 -7.66
C GLY A 120 -0.36 -2.15 -8.75
N VAL A 121 0.56 -3.11 -8.82
CA VAL A 121 0.55 -4.16 -9.85
C VAL A 121 -0.59 -5.15 -9.65
N ILE A 122 -0.73 -5.70 -8.45
CA ILE A 122 -1.74 -6.72 -8.12
C ILE A 122 -3.14 -6.11 -8.10
N GLY A 123 -3.29 -4.91 -7.52
CA GLY A 123 -4.56 -4.19 -7.50
C GLY A 123 -5.04 -3.87 -8.92
N ALA A 124 -4.15 -3.35 -9.78
CA ALA A 124 -4.49 -3.10 -11.17
C ALA A 124 -4.84 -4.40 -11.93
N GLY A 125 -4.07 -5.47 -11.73
CA GLY A 125 -4.36 -6.79 -12.31
C GLY A 125 -5.76 -7.29 -11.92
N MET A 126 -6.12 -7.18 -10.65
CA MET A 126 -7.44 -7.60 -10.17
C MET A 126 -8.58 -6.79 -10.81
N VAL A 127 -8.44 -5.46 -10.89
CA VAL A 127 -9.42 -4.58 -11.56
C VAL A 127 -9.57 -4.94 -13.03
N VAL A 128 -8.46 -5.10 -13.76
CA VAL A 128 -8.47 -5.51 -15.18
C VAL A 128 -9.15 -6.87 -15.33
N GLY A 129 -8.85 -7.83 -14.45
CA GLY A 129 -9.47 -9.15 -14.46
C GLY A 129 -10.99 -9.09 -14.35
N PHE A 130 -11.52 -8.29 -13.41
CA PHE A 130 -12.97 -8.07 -13.29
C PHE A 130 -13.59 -7.40 -14.51
N ILE A 131 -12.92 -6.40 -15.09
CA ILE A 131 -13.37 -5.74 -16.32
C ILE A 131 -13.46 -6.76 -17.47
N LEU A 132 -12.45 -7.63 -17.62
CA LEU A 132 -12.45 -8.66 -18.67
C LEU A 132 -13.60 -9.67 -18.48
N GLU A 133 -13.84 -10.13 -17.24
CA GLU A 133 -14.95 -11.03 -16.92
C GLU A 133 -16.32 -10.40 -17.22
N PHE A 134 -16.47 -9.10 -16.96
CA PHE A 134 -17.69 -8.36 -17.29
C PHE A 134 -17.98 -8.31 -18.79
N PHE A 135 -16.96 -8.30 -19.66
CA PHE A 135 -17.13 -8.28 -21.12
C PHE A 135 -17.20 -9.67 -21.77
N ILE A 136 -16.76 -10.72 -21.06
CA ILE A 136 -16.87 -12.12 -21.51
C ILE A 136 -18.28 -12.66 -21.25
N LYS A 137 -18.89 -12.29 -20.13
CA LYS A 137 -20.30 -12.57 -19.81
C LYS A 137 -21.24 -11.64 -20.57
#